data_AF-A0A945CI88-F1
#
_entry.id   AF-A0A945CI88-F1
#
_cell.length_a   1.000
_cell.length_b   1.000
_cell.length_c   1.000
_cell.angle_alpha   90.00
_cell.angle_beta   90.00
_cell.angle_gamma   90.00
#
_symmetry.space_group_name_H-M   'P 1'
#
loop_
_entity.id
_entity.type
_entity.pdbx_description
1 polymer ?
#
loop_
_entity_poly.entity_id
_entity_poly.type
_entity_poly.pdbx_seq_one_letter_code
_entity_poly.pdbx_strand_id
1 'polypeptide(L)'
;MAWPPDKHRNPWYRHVSPWWDQWGEYLAEEGDPENMEGYVAWSQKRQADALAHVTRRCKERFPEIGGLLFWMGHDCFPCPINTAVIDFNGEPKPAGEAIGRIFRGEE
;
A
#
# COMPACT_ATOMS: atom_id res chain seq x y z
N MET A 1 -17.65 -7.80 3.34
CA MET A 1 -16.71 -6.75 3.82
C MET A 1 -17.52 -5.46 3.96
N ALA A 2 -17.20 -4.58 4.92
CA ALA A 2 -17.84 -3.26 4.95
C ALA A 2 -17.36 -2.49 3.71
N TRP A 3 -18.24 -2.11 2.80
CA TRP A 3 -17.92 -1.33 1.60
C TRP A 3 -18.83 -0.10 1.56
N PRO A 4 -18.38 1.06 1.06
CA PRO A 4 -17.02 1.39 0.60
C PRO A 4 -16.07 1.80 1.73
N PRO A 5 -14.76 1.91 1.45
CA PRO A 5 -13.72 2.39 2.36
C PRO A 5 -13.78 3.90 2.65
N ASP A 6 -14.97 4.49 2.73
CA ASP A 6 -15.16 5.93 2.90
C ASP A 6 -15.20 6.33 4.38
N LYS A 7 -14.13 6.91 4.95
CA LYS A 7 -14.12 7.33 6.36
C LYS A 7 -15.16 8.41 6.72
N HIS A 8 -15.66 9.14 5.73
CA HIS A 8 -16.67 10.18 5.96
C HIS A 8 -18.07 9.59 6.04
N ARG A 9 -18.36 8.49 5.34
CA ARG A 9 -19.70 7.89 5.28
C ARG A 9 -19.83 6.53 5.97
N ASN A 10 -18.73 5.81 6.10
CA ASN A 10 -18.66 4.49 6.70
C ASN A 10 -17.96 4.57 8.08
N PRO A 11 -18.72 4.48 9.20
CA PRO A 11 -18.18 4.58 10.55
C PRO A 11 -17.09 3.54 10.84
N TRP A 12 -17.14 2.37 10.19
CA TRP A 12 -16.15 1.33 10.37
C TRP A 12 -14.75 1.84 9.99
N TYR A 13 -14.60 2.36 8.77
CA TYR A 13 -13.33 2.94 8.29
C TYR A 13 -12.93 4.22 9.03
N ARG A 14 -13.91 5.01 9.47
CA ARG A 14 -13.66 6.19 10.30
C ARG A 14 -12.92 5.85 11.60
N HIS A 15 -13.23 4.71 12.21
CA HIS A 15 -12.66 4.33 13.48
C HIS A 15 -11.37 3.53 13.37
N VAL A 16 -11.26 2.63 12.38
CA VAL A 16 -10.15 1.65 12.35
C VAL A 16 -8.98 2.05 11.45
N SER A 17 -9.22 2.82 10.39
CA SER A 17 -8.21 3.09 9.36
C SER A 17 -8.36 4.46 8.66
N PRO A 18 -8.78 5.56 9.33
CA PRO A 18 -9.06 6.83 8.65
C PRO A 18 -7.80 7.49 8.06
N TRP A 19 -6.62 7.13 8.59
CA TRP A 19 -5.32 7.66 8.20
C TRP A 19 -4.80 7.10 6.87
N TRP A 20 -5.22 5.88 6.53
CA TRP A 20 -4.76 5.16 5.34
C TRP A 20 -5.83 5.05 4.25
N ASP A 21 -7.04 5.53 4.53
CA ASP A 21 -8.11 5.64 3.56
C ASP A 21 -7.67 6.50 2.36
N GLN A 22 -7.78 5.92 1.17
CA GLN A 22 -7.49 6.53 -0.14
C GLN A 22 -8.72 6.57 -1.06
N TRP A 23 -9.92 6.48 -0.50
CA TRP A 23 -11.16 6.41 -1.26
C TRP A 23 -11.43 7.66 -2.09
N GLY A 24 -11.19 8.84 -1.51
CA GLY A 24 -11.36 10.11 -2.21
C GLY A 24 -10.43 10.22 -3.42
N GLU A 25 -9.17 9.81 -3.27
CA GLU A 25 -8.17 9.78 -4.34
C GLU A 25 -8.57 8.80 -5.45
N TYR A 26 -9.07 7.61 -5.10
CA TYR A 26 -9.55 6.64 -6.08
C TYR A 26 -10.67 7.19 -6.94
N LEU A 27 -11.69 7.82 -6.32
CA LEU A 27 -12.80 8.42 -7.05
C LEU A 27 -12.37 9.64 -7.88
N ALA A 28 -11.42 10.44 -7.39
CA ALA A 28 -10.86 11.57 -8.13
C ALA A 28 -10.06 11.13 -9.37
N GLU A 29 -9.49 9.92 -9.35
CA GLU A 29 -8.79 9.30 -10.48
C GLU A 29 -9.72 8.42 -11.36
N GLU A 30 -11.03 8.76 -11.39
CA GLU A 30 -12.07 8.08 -12.19
C GLU A 30 -12.28 6.59 -11.83
N GLY A 31 -11.96 6.21 -10.58
CA GLY A 31 -12.25 4.89 -10.04
C GLY A 31 -13.74 4.56 -9.98
N ASP A 32 -14.10 3.32 -10.29
CA ASP A 32 -15.48 2.83 -10.24
C ASP A 32 -15.90 2.51 -8.79
N PRO A 33 -16.85 3.26 -8.20
CA PRO A 33 -17.26 3.07 -6.81
C PRO A 33 -17.92 1.72 -6.52
N GLU A 34 -18.37 0.99 -7.55
CA GLU A 34 -18.99 -0.33 -7.40
C GLU A 34 -17.97 -1.47 -7.55
N ASN A 35 -16.73 -1.17 -7.95
CA ASN A 35 -15.68 -2.16 -8.21
C ASN A 35 -14.65 -2.22 -7.08
N MET A 36 -14.93 -3.06 -6.08
CA MET A 36 -14.04 -3.29 -4.95
C MET A 36 -12.67 -3.80 -5.37
N GLU A 37 -12.63 -4.79 -6.26
CA GLU A 37 -11.39 -5.38 -6.76
C GLU A 37 -10.54 -4.34 -7.50
N GLY A 38 -11.19 -3.44 -8.23
CA GLY A 38 -10.56 -2.30 -8.90
C GLY A 38 -9.89 -1.34 -7.91
N TYR A 39 -10.56 -1.00 -6.80
CA TYR A 39 -9.96 -0.19 -5.74
C TYR A 39 -8.74 -0.87 -5.09
N VAL A 40 -8.84 -2.17 -4.81
CA VAL A 40 -7.72 -2.94 -4.22
C VAL A 40 -6.52 -2.98 -5.17
N ALA A 41 -6.75 -3.26 -6.45
CA ALA A 41 -5.69 -3.28 -7.46
C ALA A 41 -5.04 -1.89 -7.62
N TRP A 42 -5.86 -0.83 -7.70
CA TRP A 42 -5.37 0.55 -7.81
C TRP A 42 -4.53 0.96 -6.60
N SER A 43 -5.03 0.73 -5.39
CA SER A 43 -4.34 1.12 -4.15
C SER A 43 -3.03 0.36 -3.95
N GLN A 44 -3.01 -0.96 -4.19
CA GLN A 44 -1.79 -1.75 -4.09
C GLN A 44 -0.76 -1.39 -5.16
N LYS A 45 -1.20 -1.08 -6.39
CA LYS A 45 -0.29 -0.58 -7.43
C LYS A 45 0.31 0.76 -7.02
N ARG A 46 -0.51 1.69 -6.53
CA ARG A 46 -0.07 3.01 -6.07
C ARG A 46 0.98 2.89 -4.96
N GLN A 47 0.75 2.05 -3.97
CA GLN A 47 1.72 1.76 -2.90
C GLN A 47 3.01 1.17 -3.49
N ALA A 48 2.91 0.18 -4.37
CA ALA A 48 4.06 -0.48 -4.98
C ALA A 48 4.93 0.50 -5.78
N ASP A 49 4.32 1.33 -6.62
CA ASP A 49 5.04 2.32 -7.44
C ASP A 49 5.78 3.33 -6.56
N ALA A 50 5.12 3.85 -5.53
CA ALA A 50 5.70 4.83 -4.63
C ALA A 50 6.88 4.26 -3.83
N LEU A 51 6.71 3.07 -3.23
CA LEU A 51 7.76 2.46 -2.44
C LEU A 51 8.92 1.96 -3.31
N ALA A 52 8.64 1.45 -4.52
CA ALA A 52 9.67 1.09 -5.48
C ALA A 52 10.49 2.31 -5.91
N HIS A 53 9.85 3.45 -6.20
CA HIS A 53 10.54 4.69 -6.53
C HIS A 53 11.50 5.11 -5.40
N VAL A 54 11.01 5.20 -4.15
CA VAL A 54 11.85 5.57 -3.00
C VAL A 54 13.00 4.59 -2.82
N THR A 55 12.73 3.29 -2.92
CA THR A 55 13.74 2.22 -2.76
C THR A 55 14.87 2.38 -3.78
N ARG A 56 14.56 2.59 -5.07
CA ARG A 56 15.57 2.80 -6.12
C ARG A 56 16.45 4.01 -5.81
N ARG A 57 15.83 5.15 -5.50
CA ARG A 57 16.56 6.40 -5.23
C ARG A 57 17.46 6.29 -4.00
N CYS A 58 17.03 5.58 -2.97
CA CYS A 58 17.86 5.31 -1.80
C CYS A 58 19.01 4.35 -2.13
N LYS A 59 18.75 3.27 -2.86
CA LYS A 59 19.75 2.27 -3.25
C LYS A 59 20.83 2.86 -4.17
N GLU A 60 20.44 3.66 -5.15
CA GLU A 60 21.35 4.38 -6.08
C GLU A 60 22.33 5.31 -5.35
N ARG A 61 21.93 5.82 -4.19
CA ARG A 61 22.70 6.75 -3.37
C ARG A 61 23.51 6.07 -2.27
N PHE A 62 23.56 4.74 -2.23
CA PHE A 62 24.43 4.05 -1.28
C PHE A 62 25.90 4.38 -1.61
N PRO A 63 26.73 4.81 -0.63
CA PRO A 63 26.50 4.77 0.82
C PRO A 63 26.00 6.07 1.47
N GLU A 64 25.73 7.15 0.73
CA GLU A 64 25.17 8.40 1.30
C GLU A 64 23.86 8.15 2.04
N ILE A 65 23.05 7.21 1.54
CA ILE A 65 21.91 6.63 2.25
C ILE A 65 22.28 5.18 2.60
N GLY A 66 22.56 4.94 3.88
CA GLY A 66 22.97 3.63 4.38
C GLY A 66 21.84 2.59 4.46
N GLY A 67 20.58 3.00 4.35
CA GLY A 67 19.43 2.11 4.39
C GLY A 67 18.09 2.84 4.42
N LEU A 68 17.02 2.06 4.36
CA LEU A 68 15.64 2.53 4.38
C LEU A 68 14.77 1.57 5.20
N LEU A 69 13.82 2.12 5.95
CA LEU A 69 12.85 1.37 6.73
C LEU A 69 11.46 1.89 6.41
N PHE A 70 10.63 1.04 5.79
CA PHE A 70 9.24 1.39 5.51
C PHE A 70 8.34 1.02 6.67
N TRP A 71 7.45 1.95 7.03
CA TRP A 71 6.31 1.65 7.87
C TRP A 71 5.18 1.12 6.97
N MET A 72 4.77 -0.15 7.03
CA MET A 72 5.21 -1.19 7.97
C MET A 72 5.51 -2.52 7.28
N GLY A 73 6.12 -3.43 8.03
CA GLY A 73 6.51 -4.76 7.52
C GLY A 73 5.30 -5.65 7.23
N HIS A 74 4.54 -6.00 8.26
CA HIS A 74 3.43 -6.98 8.18
C HIS A 74 2.25 -6.56 9.05
N ASP A 75 1.09 -7.16 8.78
CA ASP A 75 -0.14 -6.97 9.56
C ASP A 75 -0.24 -7.97 10.73
N CYS A 76 -0.69 -7.52 11.90
CA CYS A 76 -0.93 -8.39 13.06
C CYS A 76 -2.37 -8.92 13.17
N PHE A 77 -3.28 -8.45 12.32
CA PHE A 77 -4.64 -8.94 12.14
C PHE A 77 -5.10 -8.64 10.70
N PRO A 78 -6.17 -9.28 10.17
CA PRO A 78 -6.73 -8.94 8.86
C PRO A 78 -7.23 -7.49 8.83
N CYS A 79 -6.38 -6.58 8.35
CA CYS A 79 -6.64 -5.15 8.28
C CYS A 79 -6.87 -4.74 6.82
N PRO A 80 -8.06 -4.25 6.43
CA PRO A 80 -8.38 -3.96 5.03
C PRO A 80 -7.61 -2.78 4.42
N ILE A 81 -7.13 -1.85 5.24
CA ILE A 81 -6.38 -0.67 4.77
C ILE A 81 -5.27 -0.34 5.77
N ASN A 82 -4.03 -0.36 5.30
CA ASN A 82 -2.81 -0.05 6.04
C ASN A 82 -1.65 0.16 5.06
N THR A 83 -0.43 0.28 5.58
CA THR A 83 0.80 0.42 4.78
C THR A 83 1.72 -0.80 4.84
N ALA A 84 1.25 -1.95 5.35
CA ALA A 84 2.05 -3.16 5.42
C ALA A 84 2.45 -3.64 4.02
N VAL A 85 3.67 -4.15 3.86
CA VAL A 85 4.18 -4.71 2.59
C VAL A 85 4.05 -6.23 2.52
N ILE A 86 3.77 -6.87 3.65
CA ILE A 86 3.42 -8.27 3.81
C ILE A 86 2.03 -8.30 4.46
N ASP A 87 1.13 -9.15 3.97
CA ASP A 87 -0.22 -9.26 4.52
C ASP A 87 -0.26 -10.08 5.83
N PHE A 88 -1.46 -10.22 6.38
CA PHE A 88 -1.68 -10.97 7.62
C PHE A 88 -1.30 -12.46 7.52
N ASN A 89 -1.40 -13.06 6.33
CA ASN A 89 -1.08 -14.48 6.11
C ASN A 89 0.43 -14.69 5.86
N GLY A 90 1.22 -13.62 5.81
CA GLY A 90 2.65 -13.68 5.49
C GLY A 90 2.94 -13.59 4.00
N GLU A 91 1.95 -13.30 3.16
CA GLU A 91 2.13 -13.18 1.73
C GLU A 91 2.62 -11.77 1.37
N PRO A 92 3.64 -11.65 0.50
CA PRO A 92 4.10 -10.34 0.06
C PRO A 92 3.02 -9.64 -0.78
N LYS A 93 2.69 -8.40 -0.41
CA LYS A 93 1.87 -7.51 -1.25
C LYS A 93 2.72 -7.06 -2.46
N PRO A 94 2.12 -6.51 -3.54
CA PRO A 94 2.84 -5.98 -4.70
C PRO A 94 3.96 -5.00 -4.34
N ALA A 95 3.79 -4.23 -3.26
CA ALA A 95 4.84 -3.37 -2.72
C ALA A 95 6.05 -4.15 -2.18
N GLY A 96 5.82 -5.22 -1.40
CA GLY A 96 6.88 -6.10 -0.91
C GLY A 96 7.62 -6.80 -2.05
N GLU A 97 6.88 -7.28 -3.06
CA GLU A 97 7.46 -7.87 -4.28
C GLU A 97 8.33 -6.87 -5.04
N ALA A 98 7.83 -5.64 -5.26
CA ALA A 98 8.57 -4.61 -5.99
C ALA A 98 9.88 -4.22 -5.27
N ILE A 99 9.84 -4.04 -3.94
CA ILE A 99 11.04 -3.80 -3.13
C ILE A 99 12.01 -4.97 -3.25
N GLY A 100 11.50 -6.21 -3.16
CA GLY A 100 12.31 -7.42 -3.26
C GLY A 100 13.07 -7.52 -4.59
N ARG A 101 12.39 -7.29 -5.73
CA ARG A 101 13.01 -7.30 -7.06
C ARG A 101 14.16 -6.29 -7.18
N ILE A 102 13.96 -5.07 -6.65
CA ILE A 102 15.01 -4.04 -6.65
C ILE A 102 16.26 -4.53 -5.92
N PHE A 103 16.12 -5.14 -4.75
CA PHE A 103 17.28 -5.63 -3.98
C PHE A 103 17.94 -6.86 -4.60
N ARG A 104 17.18 -7.74 -5.26
CA ARG A 104 17.70 -8.91 -5.98
C ARG A 104 18.32 -8.58 -7.35
N GLY A 105 18.05 -7.40 -7.90
CA GLY A 105 18.52 -7.01 -9.24
C GLY A 105 17.69 -7.62 -10.37
N GLU A 106 16.38 -7.80 -10.13
CA GLU A 106 15.42 -8.42 -11.05
C GLU A 106 14.53 -7.39 -11.79
N GLU A 107 14.95 -6.13 -11.83
CA GLU A 107 14.27 -5.03 -12.54
C GLU A 107 15.04 -4.59 -13.79
#